data_AF-X6PTT0-F1
#
_entry.id   AF-X6PTT0-F1
#
_cell.length_a   1.000
_cell.length_b   1.000
_cell.length_c   1.000
_cell.angle_alpha   90.00
_cell.angle_beta   90.00
_cell.angle_gamma   90.00
#
_symmetry.space_group_name_H-M   'P 1'
#
loop_
_entity.id
_entity.type
_entity.pdbx_description
1 polymer ?
#
loop_
_entity_poly.entity_id
_entity_poly.type
_entity_poly.pdbx_seq_one_letter_code
_entity_poly.pdbx_strand_id
1 'polypeptide(L)'
;MCTKQDINPMKLKTISTKLKSMIDKFLSCISYRQKVTLSILCGVIVGLTGLFFYLLRMHTYIIGDDPAACINCHIMSPYYATWSHSAHARNTTCNDCHVPNDNVAAHYAFKGMDGMKHVAYFVTFNESQTIQAESASAEVIMDNCIRCHKQLNQEFVNTGRIDYMEAQRGEGKACWDCHRDVAHMKMNSLSSTPGAEYVEPMPPSPVPDWLQKMLGKKK
;
A
#
# COMPACT_ATOMS: atom_id res chain seq x y z
N MET A 1 3.05 -12.03 29.56
CA MET A 1 2.45 -13.37 29.47
C MET A 1 1.18 -13.27 28.65
N CYS A 2 1.26 -13.41 27.32
CA CYS A 2 0.07 -13.55 26.46
C CYS A 2 -0.13 -15.05 26.20
N THR A 3 -1.23 -15.57 26.73
CA THR A 3 -1.71 -16.94 26.54
C THR A 3 -2.00 -17.18 25.06
N LYS A 4 -1.21 -18.06 24.43
CA LYS A 4 -1.57 -18.68 23.15
C LYS A 4 -2.92 -19.39 23.35
N GLN A 5 -3.97 -18.90 22.69
CA GLN A 5 -5.19 -19.68 22.55
C GLN A 5 -4.87 -20.90 21.70
N ASP A 6 -4.76 -22.07 22.34
CA ASP A 6 -4.58 -23.35 21.67
C ASP A 6 -5.81 -23.65 20.80
N ILE A 7 -5.67 -23.42 19.49
CA ILE A 7 -6.66 -23.81 18.49
C ILE A 7 -6.63 -25.34 18.41
N ASN A 8 -7.59 -25.97 19.11
CA ASN A 8 -7.65 -27.41 19.24
C ASN A 8 -7.92 -28.09 17.86
N PRO A 9 -7.03 -28.97 17.36
CA PRO A 9 -7.10 -29.58 16.02
C PRO A 9 -8.39 -30.38 15.78
N MET A 10 -9.07 -30.80 16.86
CA MET A 10 -10.34 -31.50 16.80
C MET A 10 -11.49 -30.60 16.33
N LYS A 11 -11.54 -29.33 16.75
CA LYS A 11 -12.56 -28.36 16.28
C LYS A 11 -12.42 -28.02 14.79
N LEU A 12 -11.17 -27.90 14.30
CA LEU A 12 -10.86 -27.67 12.88
C LEU A 12 -11.36 -28.81 11.99
N LYS A 13 -11.16 -30.07 12.41
CA LYS A 13 -11.65 -31.25 11.67
C LYS A 13 -13.17 -31.30 11.60
N THR A 14 -13.88 -30.95 12.67
CA THR A 14 -15.35 -30.93 12.70
C THR A 14 -15.94 -29.81 11.84
N ILE A 15 -15.30 -28.63 11.81
CA ILE A 15 -15.71 -27.50 10.95
C ILE A 15 -15.48 -27.85 9.47
N SER A 16 -14.33 -28.45 9.13
CA SER A 16 -14.00 -28.89 7.77
C SER A 16 -14.95 -29.95 7.23
N THR A 17 -15.32 -30.94 8.06
CA THR A 17 -16.29 -31.99 7.67
C THR A 17 -17.71 -31.45 7.51
N LYS A 18 -18.14 -30.51 8.36
CA LYS A 18 -19.42 -29.80 8.18
C LYS A 18 -19.44 -28.98 6.89
N LEU A 19 -18.35 -28.27 6.58
CA LEU A 19 -18.24 -27.48 5.36
C LEU A 19 -18.27 -28.37 4.10
N LYS A 20 -17.52 -29.48 4.08
CA LYS A 20 -17.58 -30.47 3.00
C LYS A 20 -18.98 -31.03 2.80
N SER A 21 -19.63 -31.48 3.88
CA SER A 21 -21.00 -32.01 3.81
C SER A 21 -22.01 -31.00 3.26
N MET A 22 -21.84 -29.72 3.60
CA MET A 22 -22.69 -28.64 3.11
C MET A 22 -22.46 -28.34 1.62
N ILE A 23 -21.20 -28.34 1.19
CA ILE A 23 -20.80 -28.20 -0.21
C ILE A 23 -21.30 -29.39 -1.03
N ASP A 24 -21.17 -30.62 -0.54
CA ASP A 24 -21.60 -31.83 -1.26
C ASP A 24 -23.13 -31.89 -1.40
N LYS A 25 -23.88 -31.46 -0.37
CA LYS A 25 -25.34 -31.30 -0.44
C LYS A 25 -25.74 -30.21 -1.43
N PHE A 26 -25.02 -29.10 -1.46
CA PHE A 26 -25.25 -28.02 -2.42
C PHE A 26 -24.95 -28.47 -3.85
N LEU A 27 -23.80 -29.12 -4.08
CA LEU A 27 -23.40 -29.64 -5.39
C LEU A 27 -24.31 -30.77 -5.87
N SER A 28 -24.87 -31.60 -4.99
CA SER A 28 -25.82 -32.65 -5.38
C SER A 28 -27.21 -32.11 -5.73
N CYS A 29 -27.57 -30.91 -5.26
CA CYS A 29 -28.82 -30.23 -5.62
C CYS A 29 -28.78 -29.54 -7.02
N ILE A 30 -27.59 -29.43 -7.62
CA ILE A 30 -27.34 -28.62 -8.81
C ILE A 30 -27.21 -29.51 -10.05
N SER A 31 -27.87 -29.11 -11.15
CA SER A 31 -27.83 -29.81 -12.45
C SER A 31 -26.43 -29.81 -13.07
N TYR A 32 -26.09 -30.83 -13.87
CA TYR A 32 -24.80 -30.90 -14.58
C TYR A 32 -24.49 -29.63 -15.38
N ARG A 33 -25.50 -29.05 -16.05
CA ARG A 33 -25.32 -27.79 -16.83
C ARG A 33 -24.94 -26.62 -15.92
N GLN A 34 -25.58 -26.50 -14.76
CA GLN A 34 -25.27 -25.46 -13.77
C GLN A 34 -23.88 -25.65 -13.15
N LYS A 35 -23.45 -26.90 -12.91
CA LYS A 35 -22.07 -27.20 -12.46
C LYS A 35 -21.03 -26.72 -13.46
N VAL A 36 -21.23 -27.04 -14.75
CA VAL A 36 -20.34 -26.59 -15.82
C VAL A 36 -20.31 -25.06 -15.91
N THR A 37 -21.48 -24.40 -15.87
CA THR A 37 -21.56 -22.93 -15.90
C THR A 37 -20.86 -22.28 -14.70
N LEU A 38 -21.05 -22.80 -13.48
CA LEU A 38 -20.38 -22.29 -12.28
C LEU A 38 -18.87 -22.49 -12.32
N SER A 39 -18.40 -23.64 -12.83
CA SER A 39 -16.98 -23.90 -13.00
C SER A 39 -16.33 -22.94 -14.01
N ILE A 40 -17.00 -22.66 -15.13
CA ILE A 40 -16.53 -21.69 -16.13
C ILE A 40 -16.51 -20.28 -15.53
N LEU A 41 -17.58 -19.86 -14.86
CA LEU A 41 -17.66 -18.56 -14.18
C LEU A 41 -16.54 -18.39 -13.15
N CYS A 42 -16.31 -19.41 -12.32
CA CYS A 42 -15.22 -19.41 -11.36
C CYS A 42 -13.85 -19.28 -12.05
N GLY A 43 -13.62 -20.04 -13.13
CA GLY A 43 -12.39 -19.94 -13.92
C GLY A 43 -12.17 -18.54 -14.51
N VAL A 44 -13.22 -17.92 -15.04
CA VAL A 44 -13.16 -16.54 -15.55
C VAL A 44 -12.84 -15.54 -14.44
N ILE A 45 -13.51 -15.64 -13.29
CA ILE A 45 -13.28 -14.76 -12.14
C ILE A 45 -11.83 -14.89 -11.65
N VAL A 46 -11.34 -16.11 -11.46
CA VAL A 46 -9.96 -16.36 -11.02
C VAL A 46 -8.96 -15.86 -12.05
N GLY A 47 -9.20 -16.09 -13.34
CA GLY A 47 -8.34 -15.62 -14.43
C GLY A 47 -8.27 -14.09 -14.50
N LEU A 48 -9.41 -13.40 -14.43
CA LEU A 48 -9.47 -11.94 -14.42
C LEU A 48 -8.82 -11.35 -13.15
N THR A 49 -9.03 -11.97 -12.00
CA THR A 49 -8.42 -11.54 -10.73
C THR A 49 -6.89 -11.70 -10.79
N GLY A 50 -6.39 -12.81 -11.33
CA GLY A 50 -4.96 -13.03 -11.53
C GLY A 50 -4.35 -12.00 -12.50
N LEU A 51 -5.04 -11.72 -13.61
CA LEU A 51 -4.63 -10.68 -14.54
C LEU A 51 -4.61 -9.30 -13.89
N PHE A 52 -5.63 -8.97 -13.08
CA PHE A 52 -5.71 -7.70 -12.36
C PHE A 52 -4.52 -7.51 -11.42
N PHE A 53 -4.21 -8.52 -10.58
CA PHE A 53 -3.04 -8.45 -9.70
C PHE A 53 -1.70 -8.39 -10.44
N TYR A 54 -1.61 -9.04 -11.59
CA TYR A 54 -0.44 -8.94 -12.47
C TYR A 54 -0.25 -7.52 -13.01
N LEU A 55 -1.32 -6.90 -13.52
CA LEU A 55 -1.29 -5.52 -14.05
C LEU A 55 -0.99 -4.48 -12.96
N LEU A 56 -1.51 -4.71 -11.75
CA LEU A 56 -1.14 -3.91 -10.58
C LEU A 56 0.28 -4.15 -10.10
N ARG A 57 1.02 -5.10 -10.69
CA ARG A 57 2.36 -5.53 -10.27
C ARG A 57 2.45 -5.96 -8.79
N MET A 58 1.37 -6.50 -8.22
CA MET A 58 1.26 -6.82 -6.79
C MET A 58 2.47 -7.58 -6.21
N HIS A 59 3.08 -8.46 -7.00
CA HIS A 59 4.28 -9.22 -6.64
C HIS A 59 5.49 -8.35 -6.25
N THR A 60 5.67 -7.14 -6.80
CA THR A 60 6.78 -6.25 -6.43
C THR A 60 6.52 -5.52 -5.12
N TYR A 61 5.26 -5.23 -4.79
CA TYR A 61 4.88 -4.46 -3.59
C TYR A 61 4.90 -5.30 -2.32
N ILE A 62 4.51 -6.57 -2.43
CA ILE A 62 4.41 -7.47 -1.28
C ILE A 62 5.80 -7.83 -0.75
N ILE A 63 6.79 -7.94 -1.64
CA ILE A 63 8.08 -8.57 -1.32
C ILE A 63 9.13 -7.55 -0.86
N GLY A 64 8.98 -6.25 -1.14
CA GLY A 64 10.02 -5.28 -0.85
C GLY A 64 9.56 -3.85 -0.55
N ASP A 65 10.55 -3.03 -0.23
CA ASP A 65 10.42 -1.60 0.08
C ASP A 65 11.05 -0.72 -1.00
N ASP A 66 11.18 -1.26 -2.21
CA ASP A 66 11.70 -0.53 -3.37
C ASP A 66 10.82 0.70 -3.66
N PRO A 67 11.36 1.93 -3.56
CA PRO A 67 10.63 3.15 -3.90
C PRO A 67 10.05 3.16 -5.32
N ALA A 68 10.65 2.42 -6.26
CA ALA A 68 10.14 2.29 -7.62
C ALA A 68 8.78 1.55 -7.67
N ALA A 69 8.47 0.72 -6.67
CA ALA A 69 7.15 0.09 -6.56
C ALA A 69 6.07 1.14 -6.28
N CYS A 70 6.37 2.16 -5.48
CA CYS A 70 5.42 3.21 -5.10
C CYS A 70 4.98 4.09 -6.29
N ILE A 71 5.76 4.17 -7.37
CA ILE A 71 5.47 4.95 -8.58
C ILE A 71 4.95 4.15 -9.77
N ASN A 72 4.38 2.97 -9.53
CA ASN A 72 3.67 2.25 -10.59
C ASN A 72 2.46 3.04 -11.13
N CYS A 73 1.89 3.90 -10.29
CA CYS A 73 0.85 4.84 -10.67
C CYS A 73 1.48 6.21 -10.86
N HIS A 74 1.27 6.82 -12.04
CA HIS A 74 1.80 8.14 -12.37
C HIS A 74 1.36 9.24 -11.38
N ILE A 75 0.22 9.10 -10.72
CA ILE A 75 -0.24 10.02 -9.66
C ILE A 75 0.75 10.14 -8.48
N MET A 76 1.60 9.14 -8.30
CA MET A 76 2.63 9.13 -7.25
C MET A 76 3.97 9.75 -7.71
N SER A 77 4.10 10.15 -8.99
CA SER A 77 5.34 10.73 -9.52
C SER A 77 5.80 12.00 -8.80
N PRO A 78 4.93 12.93 -8.34
CA PRO A 78 5.37 14.12 -7.60
C PRO A 78 6.08 13.76 -6.29
N TYR A 79 5.57 12.74 -5.60
CA TYR A 79 6.05 12.31 -4.30
C TYR A 79 7.43 11.66 -4.41
N TYR A 80 7.61 10.81 -5.41
CA TYR A 80 8.92 10.21 -5.67
C TYR A 80 9.93 11.25 -6.13
N ALA A 81 9.57 12.15 -7.06
CA ALA A 81 10.46 13.19 -7.54
C ALA A 81 10.95 14.08 -6.40
N THR A 82 10.04 14.50 -5.50
CA THR A 82 10.43 15.31 -4.35
C THR A 82 11.20 14.53 -3.29
N TRP A 83 10.85 13.27 -3.06
CA TRP A 83 11.60 12.40 -2.15
C TRP A 83 13.03 12.16 -2.67
N SER A 84 13.19 11.83 -3.96
CA SER A 84 14.49 11.53 -4.59
C SER A 84 15.46 12.71 -4.53
N HIS A 85 14.94 13.93 -4.51
CA HIS A 85 15.71 15.17 -4.34
C HIS A 85 15.84 15.63 -2.87
N SER A 86 15.26 14.91 -1.91
CA SER A 86 15.31 15.22 -0.49
C SER A 86 16.55 14.60 0.19
N ALA A 87 16.86 15.08 1.41
CA ALA A 87 17.90 14.46 2.24
C ALA A 87 17.59 13.00 2.63
N HIS A 88 16.31 12.63 2.66
CA HIS A 88 15.85 11.31 3.11
C HIS A 88 16.04 10.22 2.07
N ALA A 89 16.08 10.54 0.77
CA ALA A 89 16.29 9.53 -0.27
C ALA A 89 17.64 8.80 -0.21
N ARG A 90 18.62 9.33 0.53
CA ARG A 90 19.94 8.70 0.67
C ARG A 90 19.90 7.45 1.55
N ASN A 91 19.10 7.48 2.61
CA ASN A 91 19.19 6.51 3.70
C ASN A 91 17.83 5.86 4.06
N THR A 92 16.75 6.30 3.43
CA THR A 92 15.38 5.84 3.75
C THR A 92 14.57 5.63 2.49
N THR A 93 13.65 4.68 2.53
CA THR A 93 12.64 4.39 1.51
C THR A 93 11.30 5.04 1.85
N CYS A 94 10.31 4.94 0.96
CA CYS A 94 8.97 5.46 1.22
C CYS A 94 8.35 4.84 2.48
N ASN A 95 8.53 3.53 2.68
CA ASN A 95 7.92 2.79 3.79
C ASN A 95 8.56 3.10 5.14
N ASP A 96 9.80 3.59 5.17
CA ASP A 96 10.46 4.01 6.42
C ASP A 96 9.73 5.18 7.08
N CYS A 97 8.99 5.97 6.29
CA CYS A 97 8.15 7.07 6.76
C CYS A 97 6.66 6.70 6.77
N HIS A 98 6.15 6.08 5.69
CA HIS A 98 4.71 5.90 5.47
C HIS A 98 4.11 4.60 6.03
N VAL A 99 4.93 3.66 6.52
CA VAL A 99 4.47 2.38 7.07
C VAL A 99 5.03 2.21 8.49
N PRO A 100 4.26 1.63 9.44
CA PRO A 100 4.78 1.39 10.78
C PRO A 100 5.93 0.38 10.76
N ASN A 101 6.95 0.64 11.58
CA ASN A 101 8.19 -0.15 11.66
C ASN A 101 8.44 -0.71 13.08
N ASP A 102 7.40 -0.70 13.93
CA ASP A 102 7.42 -1.23 15.29
C ASP A 102 7.27 -2.76 15.31
N ASN A 103 6.48 -3.31 14.40
CA ASN A 103 6.14 -4.72 14.32
C ASN A 103 5.85 -5.16 12.88
N VAL A 104 6.39 -6.31 12.48
CA VAL A 104 6.24 -6.86 11.12
C VAL A 104 4.77 -7.10 10.75
N ALA A 105 3.95 -7.56 11.70
CA ALA A 105 2.53 -7.78 11.40
C ALA A 105 1.78 -6.45 11.19
N ALA A 106 2.10 -5.41 11.96
CA ALA A 106 1.52 -4.08 11.80
C ALA A 106 1.97 -3.46 10.47
N HIS A 107 3.25 -3.60 10.12
CA HIS A 107 3.83 -3.15 8.86
C HIS A 107 3.03 -3.68 7.66
N TYR A 108 2.91 -5.00 7.52
CA TYR A 108 2.23 -5.60 6.38
C TYR A 108 0.70 -5.39 6.41
N ALA A 109 0.08 -5.36 7.59
CA ALA A 109 -1.34 -5.06 7.72
C ALA A 109 -1.66 -3.64 7.25
N PHE A 110 -0.88 -2.65 7.69
CA PHE A 110 -1.04 -1.25 7.30
C PHE A 110 -0.74 -1.07 5.81
N LYS A 111 0.38 -1.60 5.31
CA LYS A 111 0.77 -1.57 3.90
C LYS A 111 -0.32 -2.19 2.99
N GLY A 112 -0.91 -3.31 3.40
CA GLY A 112 -2.01 -3.95 2.68
C GLY A 112 -3.28 -3.12 2.69
N MET A 113 -3.68 -2.60 3.86
CA MET A 113 -4.88 -1.76 4.00
C MET A 113 -4.78 -0.47 3.17
N ASP A 114 -3.67 0.25 3.30
CA ASP A 114 -3.41 1.50 2.60
C ASP A 114 -3.28 1.28 1.09
N GLY A 115 -2.53 0.25 0.67
CA GLY A 115 -2.42 -0.14 -0.73
C GLY A 115 -3.77 -0.51 -1.37
N MET A 116 -4.62 -1.27 -0.67
CA MET A 116 -5.98 -1.57 -1.15
C MET A 116 -6.84 -0.31 -1.28
N LYS A 117 -6.67 0.65 -0.36
CA LYS A 117 -7.40 1.92 -0.39
C LYS A 117 -6.98 2.78 -1.59
N HIS A 118 -5.68 2.88 -1.88
CA HIS A 118 -5.19 3.55 -3.09
C HIS A 118 -5.76 2.93 -4.37
N VAL A 119 -5.76 1.60 -4.46
CA VAL A 119 -6.36 0.88 -5.60
C VAL A 119 -7.86 1.18 -5.71
N ALA A 120 -8.59 1.19 -4.59
CA ALA A 120 -10.02 1.48 -4.57
C ALA A 120 -10.32 2.89 -5.08
N TYR A 121 -9.61 3.91 -4.62
CA TYR A 121 -9.78 5.28 -5.13
C TYR A 121 -9.50 5.37 -6.63
N PHE A 122 -8.40 4.78 -7.09
CA PHE A 122 -8.02 4.82 -8.49
C PHE A 122 -9.04 4.12 -9.40
N VAL A 123 -9.51 2.93 -9.01
CA VAL A 123 -10.50 2.16 -9.80
C VAL A 123 -11.87 2.84 -9.80
N THR A 124 -12.20 3.59 -8.75
CA THR A 124 -13.46 4.35 -8.64
C THR A 124 -13.36 5.78 -9.15
N PHE A 125 -12.21 6.21 -9.70
CA PHE A 125 -11.97 7.57 -10.19
C PHE A 125 -12.25 8.64 -9.13
N ASN A 126 -11.91 8.34 -7.88
CA ASN A 126 -12.20 9.18 -6.72
C ASN A 126 -10.91 9.73 -6.08
N GLU A 127 -9.83 9.79 -6.86
CA GLU A 127 -8.58 10.43 -6.47
C GLU A 127 -8.70 11.95 -6.41
N SER A 128 -8.23 12.55 -5.31
CA SER A 128 -8.08 13.99 -5.22
C SER A 128 -6.85 14.43 -6.04
N GLN A 129 -6.95 15.57 -6.72
CA GLN A 129 -5.79 16.19 -7.37
C GLN A 129 -4.72 16.60 -6.35
N THR A 130 -5.15 16.94 -5.13
CA THR A 130 -4.28 17.27 -4.00
C THR A 130 -4.40 16.16 -2.97
N ILE A 131 -3.40 15.29 -2.87
CA ILE A 131 -3.44 14.18 -1.92
C ILE A 131 -2.88 14.66 -0.58
N GLN A 132 -3.55 14.27 0.50
CA GLN A 132 -3.18 14.61 1.86
C GLN A 132 -3.16 13.33 2.69
N ALA A 133 -2.21 13.26 3.62
CA ALA A 133 -2.15 12.15 4.56
C ALA A 133 -3.39 12.17 5.45
N GLU A 134 -4.05 11.02 5.57
CA GLU A 134 -5.10 10.85 6.56
C GLU A 134 -4.50 10.78 7.97
N SER A 135 -5.32 10.98 9.01
CA SER A 135 -4.85 10.99 10.40
C SER A 135 -4.04 9.75 10.77
N ALA A 136 -4.49 8.56 10.36
CA ALA A 136 -3.78 7.31 10.62
C ALA A 136 -2.41 7.25 9.93
N SER A 137 -2.30 7.78 8.72
CA SER A 137 -1.01 7.87 8.01
C SER A 137 -0.12 8.93 8.65
N ALA A 138 -0.68 10.08 9.01
CA ALA A 138 0.05 11.15 9.68
C ALA A 138 0.61 10.72 11.05
N GLU A 139 -0.15 9.92 11.81
CA GLU A 139 0.32 9.31 13.07
C GLU A 139 1.54 8.40 12.82
N VAL A 140 1.45 7.49 11.85
CA VAL A 140 2.57 6.61 11.45
C VAL A 140 3.79 7.42 11.01
N ILE A 141 3.60 8.47 10.20
CA ILE A 141 4.68 9.34 9.73
C ILE A 141 5.36 10.04 10.91
N MET A 142 4.59 10.61 11.83
CA MET A 142 5.12 11.27 13.02
C MET A 142 5.90 10.31 13.91
N ASP A 143 5.37 9.11 14.15
CA ASP A 143 6.05 8.07 14.92
C ASP A 143 7.37 7.67 14.29
N ASN A 144 7.43 7.57 12.96
CA ASN A 144 8.66 7.29 12.23
C ASN A 144 9.67 8.45 12.29
N CYS A 145 9.22 9.72 12.26
CA CYS A 145 10.09 10.87 12.53
C CYS A 145 10.73 10.73 13.91
N ILE A 146 9.91 10.47 14.93
CA ILE A 146 10.35 10.34 16.32
C ILE A 146 11.26 9.13 16.51
N ARG A 147 10.99 8.01 15.84
CA ARG A 147 11.79 6.77 15.89
C ARG A 147 13.22 7.03 15.45
N CYS A 148 13.42 7.69 14.31
CA CYS A 148 14.74 7.96 13.76
C CYS A 148 15.43 9.14 14.43
N HIS A 149 14.69 10.20 14.79
CA HIS A 149 15.24 11.41 15.42
C HIS A 149 15.17 11.39 16.95
N LYS A 150 14.98 10.22 17.57
CA LYS A 150 14.83 10.08 19.01
C LYS A 150 15.99 10.70 19.78
N GLN A 151 17.22 10.41 19.38
CA GLN A 151 18.42 10.92 20.05
C GLN A 151 18.50 12.45 19.96
N LEU A 152 18.28 13.01 18.77
CA LEU A 152 18.24 14.45 18.54
C LEU A 152 17.24 15.13 19.49
N ASN A 153 16.01 14.62 19.52
CA ASN A 153 14.91 15.19 20.30
C ASN A 153 15.08 15.05 21.82
N GLN A 154 15.74 13.99 22.28
CA GLN A 154 15.89 13.69 23.71
C GLN A 154 17.19 14.20 24.32
N GLU A 155 18.30 14.25 23.57
CA GLU A 155 19.63 14.52 24.13
C GLU A 155 20.16 15.90 23.76
N PHE A 156 19.76 16.45 22.61
CA PHE A 156 20.35 17.68 22.10
C PHE A 156 19.40 18.87 22.21
N VAL A 157 18.19 18.75 21.65
CA VAL A 157 17.24 19.87 21.62
C VAL A 157 16.24 19.83 22.77
N ASN A 158 16.11 18.68 23.46
CA ASN A 158 15.22 18.48 24.60
C ASN A 158 13.76 18.94 24.35
N THR A 159 13.29 18.84 23.10
CA THR A 159 11.95 19.29 22.69
C THR A 159 10.84 18.31 23.10
N GLY A 160 11.20 17.16 23.69
CA GLY A 160 10.27 16.11 24.07
C GLY A 160 9.86 15.20 22.89
N ARG A 161 8.86 14.36 23.11
CA ARG A 161 8.23 13.50 22.09
C ARG A 161 6.74 13.82 22.06
N ILE A 162 6.36 14.83 21.30
CA ILE A 162 4.94 15.12 21.04
C ILE A 162 4.51 14.20 19.91
N ASP A 163 3.49 13.37 20.13
CA ASP A 163 2.90 12.53 19.10
C ASP A 163 1.92 13.32 18.21
N TYR A 164 1.43 12.69 17.14
CA TYR A 164 0.53 13.37 16.21
C TYR A 164 -0.82 13.74 16.84
N MET A 165 -1.34 12.92 17.76
CA MET A 165 -2.62 13.12 18.40
C MET A 165 -2.57 14.24 19.46
N GLU A 166 -1.46 14.37 20.18
CA GLU A 166 -1.11 15.51 21.02
C GLU A 166 -1.02 16.80 20.19
N ALA A 167 -0.32 16.77 19.05
CA ALA A 167 -0.26 17.91 18.14
C ALA A 167 -1.65 18.33 17.63
N GLN A 168 -2.51 17.37 17.27
CA GLN A 168 -3.88 17.63 16.83
C GLN A 168 -4.75 18.25 17.94
N ARG A 169 -4.48 17.94 19.21
CA ARG A 169 -5.12 18.55 20.39
C ARG A 169 -4.58 19.94 20.75
N GLY A 170 -3.57 20.43 20.03
CA GLY A 170 -2.95 21.73 20.29
C GLY A 170 -1.93 21.72 21.43
N GLU A 171 -1.52 20.53 21.88
CA GLU A 171 -0.50 20.34 22.93
C GLU A 171 0.92 20.56 22.38
N GLY A 172 1.05 20.67 21.05
CA GLY A 172 2.31 20.96 20.36
C GLY A 172 2.16 21.15 18.85
N LYS A 173 3.25 20.90 18.13
CA LYS A 173 3.34 20.98 16.67
C LYS A 173 3.85 19.66 16.10
N ALA A 174 3.34 19.26 14.94
CA ALA A 174 3.89 18.13 14.21
C ALA A 174 5.28 18.49 13.67
N CYS A 175 6.16 17.50 13.45
CA CYS A 175 7.52 17.76 12.98
C CYS A 175 7.54 18.60 11.68
N TRP A 176 6.63 18.30 10.76
CA TRP A 176 6.53 19.00 9.46
C TRP A 176 5.83 20.37 9.54
N ASP A 177 5.28 20.78 10.67
CA ASP A 177 4.78 22.17 10.83
C ASP A 177 5.95 23.17 10.78
N CYS A 178 7.11 22.75 11.29
CA CYS A 178 8.38 23.48 11.20
C CYS A 178 9.25 22.97 10.05
N HIS A 179 9.42 21.64 9.91
CA HIS A 179 10.19 21.01 8.84
C HIS A 179 9.36 20.84 7.56
N ARG A 180 8.85 21.97 7.05
CA ARG A 180 7.79 22.03 6.02
C ARG A 180 8.15 21.40 4.68
N ASP A 181 9.43 21.30 4.37
CA ASP A 181 9.90 20.75 3.10
C ASP A 181 10.08 19.23 3.13
N VAL A 182 10.06 18.62 4.34
CA VAL A 182 10.16 17.17 4.50
C VAL A 182 8.93 16.46 3.92
N ALA A 183 7.75 17.06 4.08
CA ALA A 183 6.51 16.58 3.46
C ALA A 183 6.47 16.95 1.98
N HIS A 184 7.35 16.33 1.19
CA HIS A 184 7.41 16.43 -0.26
C HIS A 184 7.48 17.87 -0.80
N MET A 185 8.17 18.79 -0.10
CA MET A 185 8.27 20.22 -0.48
C MET A 185 6.92 20.90 -0.74
N LYS A 186 5.84 20.40 -0.11
CA LYS A 186 4.44 20.80 -0.37
C LYS A 186 3.96 20.58 -1.81
N MET A 187 4.66 19.76 -2.59
CA MET A 187 4.24 19.34 -3.91
C MET A 187 3.39 18.08 -3.80
N ASN A 188 2.08 18.28 -3.67
CA ASN A 188 1.10 17.22 -3.41
C ASN A 188 0.07 17.05 -4.54
N SER A 189 0.40 17.54 -5.73
CA SER A 189 -0.42 17.39 -6.93
C SER A 189 0.43 17.18 -8.17
N LEU A 190 -0.14 16.59 -9.22
CA LEU A 190 0.51 16.43 -10.52
C LEU A 190 0.88 17.79 -11.14
N SER A 191 0.04 18.81 -10.95
CA SER A 191 0.29 20.17 -11.43
C SER A 191 1.45 20.86 -10.71
N SER A 192 1.82 20.40 -9.51
CA SER A 192 2.96 20.94 -8.75
C SER A 192 4.31 20.48 -9.29
N THR A 193 4.35 19.34 -10.00
CA THR A 193 5.57 18.78 -10.60
C THR A 193 5.29 18.25 -12.02
N PRO A 194 4.99 19.14 -12.97
CA PRO A 194 4.60 18.73 -14.31
C PRO A 194 5.73 17.94 -14.99
N GLY A 195 5.37 16.77 -15.56
CA GLY A 195 6.30 15.92 -16.31
C GLY A 195 7.19 15.01 -15.46
N ALA A 196 7.02 14.98 -14.14
CA ALA A 196 7.71 14.04 -13.26
C ALA A 196 7.47 12.57 -13.70
N GLU A 197 6.27 12.26 -14.21
CA GLU A 197 5.92 10.95 -14.75
C GLU A 197 6.77 10.51 -15.95
N TYR A 198 7.46 11.42 -16.64
CA TYR A 198 8.33 11.07 -17.78
C TYR A 198 9.81 10.97 -17.41
N VAL A 199 10.19 11.44 -16.23
CA VAL A 199 11.59 11.53 -15.77
C VAL A 199 11.89 10.49 -14.69
N GLU A 200 10.93 10.24 -13.80
CA GLU A 200 11.10 9.27 -12.73
C GLU A 200 11.14 7.83 -13.27
N PRO A 201 11.82 6.89 -12.57
CA PRO A 201 12.04 5.53 -13.03
C PRO A 201 10.76 4.67 -12.91
N MET A 202 9.71 5.06 -13.63
CA MET A 202 8.46 4.32 -13.67
C MET A 202 8.68 2.91 -14.19
N PRO A 203 7.99 1.91 -13.63
CA PRO A 203 8.11 0.54 -14.11
C PRO A 203 7.68 0.45 -15.59
N PRO A 204 8.30 -0.46 -16.38
CA PRO A 204 7.99 -0.57 -17.80
C PRO A 204 6.53 -0.98 -18.04
N SER A 205 6.05 -0.88 -19.28
CA SER A 205 4.70 -1.35 -19.59
C SER A 205 4.56 -2.84 -19.24
N PRO A 206 3.48 -3.26 -18.53
CA PRO A 206 3.20 -4.68 -18.28
C PRO A 206 2.75 -5.42 -19.56
N VAL A 207 2.53 -4.70 -20.67
CA VAL A 207 2.12 -5.28 -21.96
C VAL A 207 3.34 -5.90 -22.64
N PRO A 208 3.31 -7.19 -23.01
CA PRO A 208 4.43 -7.84 -23.70
C PRO A 208 4.80 -7.17 -25.03
N ASP A 209 6.10 -7.16 -25.35
CA ASP A 209 6.65 -6.55 -26.57
C ASP A 209 5.98 -7.06 -27.86
N TRP A 210 5.59 -8.34 -27.91
CA TRP A 210 4.92 -8.92 -29.09
C TRP A 210 3.56 -8.27 -29.36
N LEU A 211 2.79 -7.95 -28.31
CA LEU A 211 1.48 -7.33 -28.43
C LEU A 211 1.60 -5.84 -28.76
N GLN A 212 2.59 -5.16 -28.20
CA GLN A 212 2.89 -3.77 -28.55
C GLN A 212 3.24 -3.64 -30.05
N LYS A 213 4.06 -4.56 -30.57
CA LYS A 213 4.41 -4.64 -32.00
C LYS A 213 3.18 -4.88 -32.88
N MET A 214 2.29 -5.80 -32.48
CA MET A 214 1.04 -6.05 -33.21
C MET A 214 0.12 -4.83 -33.26
N LEU A 215 0.11 -4.01 -32.21
CA LEU A 215 -0.68 -2.78 -32.12
C LEU A 215 0.00 -1.58 -32.81
N GLY A 216 1.12 -1.77 -33.49
CA GLY A 216 1.84 -0.70 -34.21
C GLY A 216 2.54 0.31 -33.29
N LYS A 217 2.63 0.05 -31.98
CA LYS A 217 3.41 0.88 -31.06
C LYS A 217 4.89 0.51 -31.20
N LYS A 218 5.68 1.38 -31.83
CA LYS A 218 7.15 1.29 -31.80
C LYS A 218 7.66 1.81 -30.45
N LYS A 219 8.63 1.10 -29.87
CA LYS A 219 9.42 1.54 -28.72
C LYS A 219 10.09 2.88 -29.02
#